data_AF-A0A7S0C8E4-F1
#
_entry.id   AF-A0A7S0C8E4-F1
#
_cell.length_a   1.000
_cell.length_b   1.000
_cell.length_c   1.000
_cell.angle_alpha   90.00
_cell.angle_beta   90.00
_cell.angle_gamma   90.00
#
_symmetry.space_group_name_H-M   'P 1'
#
loop_
_entity.id
_entity.type
_entity.pdbx_description
1 polymer ?
#
loop_
_entity_poly.entity_id
_entity_poly.type
_entity_poly.pdbx_seq_one_letter_code
_entity_poly.pdbx_strand_id
1 'polypeptide(L)'
;SEDVALLNKVLNSFMAQLLSQSHCLVLGKAFMLWNRPKLLKDSYIGQRYASEFLPAIFGPLVKQSEHWDSIVAQLATGILLKFRDMTPYIYDVCKRTHASDNKKIEKAKQEVTFCWDNVTYLANKNIKHNLQ
;
A
#
# COMPACT_ATOMS: atom_id res chain seq x y z
N SER A 1 -23.62 -0.55 13.95
CA SER A 1 -23.98 0.84 14.28
C SER A 1 -22.99 1.77 13.59
N GLU A 2 -23.28 3.06 13.54
CA GLU A 2 -22.38 4.08 13.00
C GLU A 2 -21.00 4.07 13.68
N ASP A 3 -20.95 3.83 14.99
CA ASP A 3 -19.71 3.71 15.77
C ASP A 3 -18.78 2.58 15.29
N VAL A 4 -19.38 1.45 14.89
CA VAL A 4 -18.61 0.30 14.37
C VAL A 4 -17.99 0.64 13.02
N ALA A 5 -18.71 1.35 12.15
CA ALA A 5 -18.16 1.79 10.87
C ALA A 5 -17.02 2.80 11.05
N LEU A 6 -17.15 3.72 12.00
CA LEU A 6 -16.08 4.66 12.36
C LEU A 6 -14.85 3.93 12.91
N LEU A 7 -15.06 3.00 13.83
CA LEU A 7 -13.99 2.17 14.39
C LEU A 7 -13.25 1.39 13.30
N ASN A 8 -13.99 0.77 12.38
CA ASN A 8 -13.44 0.05 11.24
C ASN A 8 -12.55 0.95 10.37
N LYS A 9 -13.01 2.16 10.07
CA LYS A 9 -12.24 3.15 9.30
C LYS A 9 -10.93 3.54 10.01
N VAL A 10 -11.00 3.83 11.30
CA VAL A 10 -9.82 4.20 12.11
C VAL A 10 -8.82 3.04 12.18
N LEU A 11 -9.30 1.82 12.45
CA LEU A 11 -8.48 0.63 12.52
C LEU A 11 -7.80 0.30 11.18
N ASN A 12 -8.55 0.40 10.07
CA ASN A 12 -8.01 0.21 8.73
C ASN A 12 -6.88 1.20 8.43
N SER A 13 -7.10 2.48 8.76
CA SER A 13 -6.10 3.54 8.57
C SER A 13 -4.85 3.29 9.42
N PHE A 14 -5.03 2.94 10.70
CA PHE A 14 -3.92 2.64 11.60
C PHE A 14 -3.09 1.45 11.09
N MET A 15 -3.75 0.36 10.68
CA MET A 15 -3.08 -0.82 10.15
C MET A 15 -2.32 -0.51 8.85
N ALA A 16 -2.92 0.25 7.93
CA ALA A 16 -2.24 0.67 6.70
C ALA A 16 -0.98 1.49 6.99
N GLN A 17 -1.03 2.40 7.97
CA GLN A 17 0.13 3.20 8.40
C GLN A 17 1.21 2.33 9.07
N LEU A 18 0.81 1.40 9.94
CA LEU A 18 1.71 0.47 10.61
C LEU A 18 2.47 -0.41 9.60
N LEU A 19 1.77 -0.90 8.57
CA LEU A 19 2.37 -1.74 7.54
C LEU A 19 3.17 -0.93 6.49
N SER A 20 3.04 0.39 6.48
CA SER A 20 3.82 1.30 5.63
C SER A 20 5.14 1.74 6.26
N GLN A 21 5.40 1.35 7.52
CA GLN A 21 6.67 1.64 8.19
C GLN A 21 7.85 0.95 7.51
N SER A 22 9.07 1.43 7.75
CA SER A 22 10.31 0.84 7.21
C SER A 22 11.03 -0.09 8.19
N HIS A 23 10.64 -0.08 9.48
CA HIS A 23 11.39 -0.76 10.53
C HIS A 23 11.04 -2.25 10.63
N CYS A 24 12.01 -3.13 10.34
CA CYS A 24 11.81 -4.58 10.24
C CYS A 24 11.16 -5.20 11.48
N LEU A 25 11.59 -4.82 12.69
CA LEU A 25 11.04 -5.42 13.91
C LEU A 25 9.56 -5.08 14.14
N VAL A 26 9.13 -3.89 13.70
CA VAL A 26 7.74 -3.45 13.82
C VAL A 26 6.90 -4.24 12.82
N LEU A 27 7.34 -4.29 11.57
CA LEU A 27 6.67 -5.03 10.50
C LEU A 27 6.61 -6.54 10.81
N GLY A 28 7.71 -7.14 11.25
CA GLY A 28 7.77 -8.56 11.59
C GLY A 28 6.76 -8.93 12.68
N LYS A 29 6.71 -8.16 13.78
CA LYS A 29 5.71 -8.37 14.83
C LYS A 29 4.27 -8.18 14.34
N ALA A 30 4.03 -7.16 13.51
CA ALA A 30 2.71 -6.91 12.94
C ALA A 30 2.26 -8.04 12.01
N PHE A 31 3.14 -8.52 11.12
CA PHE A 31 2.81 -9.60 10.18
C PHE A 31 2.58 -10.95 10.86
N MET A 32 3.24 -11.21 11.99
CA MET A 32 2.99 -12.43 12.78
C MET A 32 1.54 -12.55 13.28
N LEU A 33 0.74 -11.48 13.27
CA LEU A 33 -0.68 -11.56 13.61
C LEU A 33 -1.46 -12.51 12.68
N TRP A 34 -1.12 -12.55 11.39
CA TRP A 34 -1.72 -13.47 10.41
C TRP A 34 -1.25 -14.92 10.52
N ASN A 35 -0.25 -15.18 11.37
CA ASN A 35 0.18 -16.53 11.71
C ASN A 35 -0.57 -17.11 12.92
N ARG A 36 -1.52 -16.35 13.50
CA ARG A 36 -2.38 -16.84 14.58
C ARG A 36 -3.73 -17.32 14.01
N PRO A 37 -4.01 -18.63 13.96
CA PRO A 37 -5.20 -19.16 13.29
C PRO A 37 -6.53 -18.58 13.81
N LYS A 38 -6.62 -18.33 15.13
CA LYS A 38 -7.80 -17.71 15.76
C LYS A 38 -8.07 -16.30 15.23
N LEU A 39 -7.02 -15.51 14.99
CA LEU A 39 -7.18 -14.18 14.40
C LEU A 39 -7.57 -14.28 12.93
N LEU A 40 -7.04 -15.25 12.20
CA LEU A 40 -7.34 -15.39 10.77
C LEU A 40 -8.80 -15.79 10.48
N LYS A 41 -9.41 -16.60 11.36
CA LYS A 41 -10.80 -17.06 11.19
C LYS A 41 -11.82 -16.08 11.75
N ASP A 42 -11.61 -15.63 12.99
CA ASP A 42 -12.68 -15.01 13.77
C ASP A 42 -12.43 -13.52 14.05
N SER A 43 -11.32 -12.95 13.57
CA SER A 43 -11.01 -11.54 13.81
C SER A 43 -11.15 -10.66 12.58
N TYR A 44 -11.10 -9.35 12.84
CA TYR A 44 -11.21 -8.28 11.86
C TYR A 44 -10.09 -8.27 10.81
N ILE A 45 -8.93 -8.87 11.10
CA ILE A 45 -7.84 -9.02 10.14
C ILE A 45 -7.93 -10.30 9.29
N GLY A 46 -9.02 -11.05 9.47
CA GLY A 46 -9.26 -12.38 8.89
C GLY A 46 -10.24 -12.39 7.73
N GLN A 47 -10.65 -13.59 7.32
CA GLN A 47 -11.49 -13.83 6.13
C GLN A 47 -12.84 -13.09 6.19
N ARG A 48 -13.48 -13.08 7.37
CA ARG A 48 -14.84 -12.52 7.55
C ARG A 48 -14.96 -11.05 7.18
N TYR A 49 -13.90 -10.27 7.39
CA TYR A 49 -13.88 -8.81 7.18
C TYR A 49 -12.92 -8.40 6.06
N ALA A 50 -12.47 -9.36 5.24
CA ALA A 50 -11.50 -9.11 4.19
C ALA A 50 -11.97 -8.06 3.16
N SER A 51 -13.28 -7.95 2.90
CA SER A 51 -13.84 -6.97 1.96
C SER A 51 -13.66 -5.52 2.41
N GLU A 52 -13.61 -5.29 3.72
CA GLU A 52 -13.44 -3.96 4.31
C GLU A 52 -11.96 -3.66 4.59
N PHE A 53 -11.23 -4.69 5.04
CA PHE A 53 -9.90 -4.53 5.59
C PHE A 53 -8.79 -4.70 4.54
N LEU A 54 -8.89 -5.69 3.63
CA LEU A 54 -7.86 -5.99 2.64
C LEU A 54 -7.58 -4.79 1.70
N PRO A 55 -8.58 -4.06 1.17
CA PRO A 55 -8.32 -2.92 0.29
C PRO A 55 -7.42 -1.86 0.92
N ALA A 56 -7.54 -1.63 2.23
CA ALA A 56 -6.76 -0.63 2.95
C ALA A 56 -5.28 -1.04 3.11
N ILE A 57 -5.01 -2.33 3.31
CA ILE A 57 -3.65 -2.81 3.59
C ILE A 57 -2.95 -3.44 2.38
N PHE A 58 -3.66 -3.66 1.26
CA PHE A 58 -3.13 -4.34 0.09
C PHE A 58 -1.89 -3.63 -0.49
N GLY A 59 -1.99 -2.32 -0.72
CA GLY A 59 -0.86 -1.53 -1.23
C GLY A 59 0.39 -1.60 -0.35
N PRO A 60 0.26 -1.34 0.97
CA PRO A 60 1.35 -1.56 1.92
C PRO A 60 1.93 -2.98 1.84
N LEU A 61 1.11 -4.03 1.83
CA LEU A 61 1.60 -5.41 1.73
C LEU A 61 2.38 -5.68 0.44
N VAL A 62 1.90 -5.21 -0.71
CA VAL A 62 2.62 -5.34 -1.99
C VAL A 62 3.96 -4.65 -1.91
N LYS A 63 4.01 -3.41 -1.40
CA LYS A 63 5.27 -2.69 -1.22
C LYS A 63 6.24 -3.43 -0.30
N GLN A 64 5.74 -3.98 0.82
CA GLN A 64 6.57 -4.71 1.78
C GLN A 64 6.98 -6.10 1.27
N SER A 65 6.34 -6.65 0.25
CA SER A 65 6.78 -7.91 -0.37
C SER A 65 8.13 -7.79 -1.09
N GLU A 66 8.56 -6.57 -1.40
CA GLU A 66 9.85 -6.23 -2.00
C GLU A 66 10.78 -5.55 -0.97
N HIS A 67 10.50 -5.73 0.34
CA HIS A 67 11.30 -5.14 1.40
C HIS A 67 12.73 -5.68 1.42
N TRP A 68 13.70 -4.86 1.83
CA TRP A 68 15.12 -5.24 1.85
C TRP A 68 15.43 -6.39 2.83
N ASP A 69 14.66 -6.48 3.91
CA ASP A 69 14.70 -7.59 4.85
C ASP A 69 13.89 -8.77 4.30
N SER A 70 14.58 -9.88 4.02
CA SER A 70 13.99 -11.07 3.41
C SER A 70 12.89 -11.73 4.25
N ILE A 71 12.93 -11.63 5.58
CA ILE A 71 11.91 -12.20 6.46
C ILE A 71 10.63 -11.36 6.36
N VAL A 72 10.76 -10.04 6.40
CA VAL A 72 9.64 -9.10 6.20
C VAL A 72 8.99 -9.33 4.83
N ALA A 73 9.79 -9.42 3.77
CA ALA A 73 9.33 -9.69 2.42
C ALA A 73 8.54 -11.00 2.30
N GLN A 74 9.07 -12.08 2.90
CA GLN A 74 8.40 -13.39 2.92
C GLN A 74 7.10 -13.36 3.73
N LEU A 75 7.08 -12.68 4.86
CA LEU A 75 5.88 -12.54 5.70
C LEU A 75 4.78 -11.78 4.95
N ALA A 76 5.11 -10.64 4.32
CA ALA A 76 4.17 -9.86 3.52
C ALA A 76 3.62 -10.69 2.33
N THR A 77 4.51 -11.39 1.62
CA THR A 77 4.13 -12.30 0.53
C THR A 77 3.21 -13.41 1.03
N GLY A 78 3.52 -14.02 2.16
CA GLY A 78 2.70 -15.06 2.77
C GLY A 78 1.28 -14.58 3.13
N ILE A 79 1.15 -13.33 3.60
CA ILE A 79 -0.17 -12.73 3.87
C ILE A 79 -0.95 -12.50 2.58
N LEU A 80 -0.30 -11.99 1.52
CA LEU A 80 -0.93 -11.83 0.21
C LEU A 80 -1.43 -13.16 -0.35
N LEU A 81 -0.61 -14.22 -0.28
CA LEU A 81 -1.00 -15.56 -0.72
C LEU A 81 -2.18 -16.10 0.10
N LYS A 82 -2.14 -15.93 1.43
CA LYS A 82 -3.26 -16.29 2.32
C LYS A 82 -4.57 -15.62 1.90
N PHE A 83 -4.57 -14.32 1.61
CA PHE A 83 -5.78 -13.61 1.16
C PHE A 83 -6.23 -14.01 -0.24
N ARG A 84 -5.30 -14.31 -1.14
CA ARG A 84 -5.61 -14.86 -2.46
C ARG A 84 -6.32 -16.21 -2.33
N ASP A 85 -5.87 -17.06 -1.42
CA ASP A 85 -6.42 -18.41 -1.25
C ASP A 85 -7.76 -18.38 -0.47
N MET A 86 -7.90 -17.51 0.55
CA MET A 86 -9.14 -17.40 1.34
C MET A 86 -10.24 -16.57 0.68
N THR A 87 -9.89 -15.51 -0.06
CA THR A 87 -10.82 -14.55 -0.65
C THR A 87 -10.36 -14.11 -2.05
N PRO A 88 -10.31 -15.03 -3.03
CA PRO A 88 -9.72 -14.76 -4.35
C PRO A 88 -10.37 -13.60 -5.09
N TYR A 89 -11.70 -13.48 -5.02
CA TYR A 89 -12.44 -12.38 -5.65
C TYR A 89 -12.02 -11.01 -5.11
N ILE A 90 -11.94 -10.86 -3.78
CA ILE A 90 -11.57 -9.60 -3.13
C ILE A 90 -10.10 -9.26 -3.43
N TYR A 91 -9.23 -10.28 -3.38
CA TYR A 91 -7.82 -10.13 -3.72
C TYR A 91 -7.63 -9.60 -5.15
N ASP A 92 -8.34 -10.16 -6.13
CA ASP A 92 -8.25 -9.73 -7.53
C ASP A 92 -8.76 -8.30 -7.74
N VAL A 93 -9.84 -7.91 -7.05
CA VAL A 93 -10.31 -6.53 -7.06
C VAL A 93 -9.24 -5.60 -6.50
N CYS A 94 -8.66 -5.91 -5.34
CA CYS A 94 -7.60 -5.09 -4.74
C CYS A 94 -6.37 -4.99 -5.65
N LYS A 95 -5.97 -6.09 -6.28
CA LYS A 95 -4.86 -6.13 -7.24
C LYS A 95 -5.10 -5.21 -8.44
N ARG A 96 -6.30 -5.25 -9.04
CA ARG A 96 -6.66 -4.38 -10.17
C ARG A 96 -6.71 -2.91 -9.76
N THR A 97 -7.34 -2.61 -8.62
CA THR A 97 -7.43 -1.24 -8.09
C THR A 97 -6.05 -0.67 -7.82
N HIS A 98 -5.18 -1.41 -7.13
CA HIS A 98 -3.80 -1.00 -6.85
C HIS A 98 -3.00 -0.74 -8.15
N ALA A 99 -3.12 -1.61 -9.15
CA ALA A 99 -2.46 -1.41 -10.44
C ALA A 99 -2.98 -0.15 -11.17
N SER A 100 -4.28 0.11 -11.11
CA SER A 100 -4.90 1.33 -11.66
C SER A 100 -4.39 2.59 -10.96
N ASP A 101 -4.35 2.58 -9.62
CA ASP A 101 -3.94 3.74 -8.84
C ASP A 101 -2.45 4.04 -9.02
N ASN A 102 -1.60 3.03 -9.10
CA ASN A 102 -0.18 3.22 -9.42
C ASN A 102 0.02 3.86 -10.80
N LYS A 103 -0.79 3.49 -11.81
CA LYS A 103 -0.74 4.15 -13.13
C LYS A 103 -1.12 5.62 -13.06
N LYS A 104 -2.14 5.97 -12.26
CA LYS A 104 -2.55 7.37 -12.06
C LYS A 104 -1.47 8.18 -11.34
N ILE A 105 -0.89 7.61 -10.29
CA ILE A 105 0.22 8.24 -9.55
C ILE A 105 1.41 8.48 -10.46
N GLU A 106 1.76 7.48 -11.29
CA GLU A 106 2.89 7.60 -12.20
C GLU A 106 2.64 8.66 -13.29
N LYS A 107 1.43 8.71 -13.83
CA LYS A 107 1.04 9.77 -14.77
C LYS A 107 1.13 11.16 -14.13
N ALA A 108 0.64 11.33 -12.90
CA ALA A 108 0.73 12.58 -12.18
C ALA A 108 2.19 13.00 -11.91
N LYS A 109 3.08 12.05 -11.59
CA LYS A 109 4.52 12.33 -11.46
C LYS A 109 5.12 12.80 -12.77
N GLN A 110 4.80 12.15 -13.89
CA GLN A 110 5.28 12.55 -15.21
C GLN A 110 4.82 13.95 -15.59
N GLU A 111 3.57 14.30 -15.31
CA GLU A 111 3.04 15.66 -15.52
C GLU A 111 3.79 16.70 -14.69
N VAL A 112 4.09 16.40 -13.42
CA VAL A 112 4.90 17.27 -12.55
C VAL A 112 6.32 17.42 -13.09
N THR A 113 6.98 16.31 -13.46
CA THR A 113 8.34 16.34 -14.03
C THR A 113 8.38 17.18 -15.31
N PHE A 114 7.42 16.98 -16.22
CA PHE A 114 7.32 17.76 -17.46
C PHE A 114 7.19 19.27 -17.21
N CYS A 115 6.36 19.66 -16.23
CA CYS A 115 6.24 21.06 -15.84
C CYS A 115 7.58 21.64 -15.32
N TRP A 116 8.30 20.89 -14.48
CA TRP A 116 9.61 21.32 -13.97
C TRP A 116 10.68 21.39 -15.06
N ASP A 117 10.68 20.46 -16.02
CA ASP A 117 11.58 20.47 -17.16
C ASP A 117 11.34 21.71 -18.04
N ASN A 118 10.07 22.06 -18.27
CA ASN A 118 9.71 23.26 -19.01
C ASN A 118 10.15 24.54 -18.30
N VAL A 119 9.98 24.63 -16.98
CA VAL A 119 10.50 25.76 -16.18
C VAL A 119 12.01 25.87 -16.31
N THR A 120 12.72 24.75 -16.21
CA THR A 120 14.19 24.70 -16.33
C THR A 120 14.64 25.12 -17.73
N TYR A 121 13.95 24.66 -18.77
CA TYR A 121 14.20 25.06 -20.15
C TYR A 121 14.03 26.57 -20.36
N LEU A 122 12.92 27.15 -19.88
CA LEU A 122 12.65 28.59 -20.00
C LEU A 122 13.67 29.42 -19.21
N ALA A 123 14.04 28.99 -18.00
CA ALA A 123 15.06 29.66 -17.20
C ALA A 123 16.42 29.69 -17.93
N ASN A 124 16.85 28.55 -18.49
CA ASN A 124 18.10 28.46 -19.25
C ASN A 124 18.07 29.31 -20.52
N LYS A 125 16.92 29.39 -21.19
CA LYS A 125 16.73 30.25 -22.37
C LYS A 125 16.84 31.74 -22.00
N ASN A 126 16.24 32.17 -20.90
CA ASN A 126 16.31 33.54 -20.42
C ASN A 126 17.74 33.94 -20.02
N ILE A 127 18.49 33.06 -19.35
CA ILE A 127 19.90 33.30 -19.01
C ILE A 127 20.73 33.55 -20.28
N LYS A 128 20.55 32.72 -21.31
CA LYS A 128 21.28 32.88 -22.58
C LYS A 128 20.93 34.18 -23.30
N HIS A 129 19.67 34.62 -23.23
CA HIS A 129 19.22 35.89 -23.83
C HIS A 129 19.74 37.12 -23.07
N ASN A 130 19.89 37.05 -21.75
CA ASN A 130 20.38 38.16 -20.92
C ASN A 130 21.93 38.28 -20.87
N LEU A 131 22.65 37.32 -21.44
CA LEU A 131 24.11 37.33 -21.55
C LEU A 131 24.61 37.72 -22.95
N GLN A 132 23.69 38.06 -23.87
CA GLN A 132 23.96 38.68 -25.17
C GLN A 132 23.65 40.17 -25.11
#